data_AF-A0A1I2ZR02-F1
#
_entry.id   AF-A0A1I2ZR02-F1
#
_cell.length_a   1.000
_cell.length_b   1.000
_cell.length_c   1.000
_cell.angle_alpha   90.00
_cell.angle_beta   90.00
_cell.angle_gamma   90.00
#
_symmetry.space_group_name_H-M   'P 1'
#
loop_
_entity.id
_entity.type
_entity.pdbx_description
1 polymer ?
#
loop_
_entity_poly.entity_id
_entity_poly.type
_entity_poly.pdbx_seq_one_letter_code
_entity_poly.pdbx_strand_id
1 'polypeptide(L)'
;MTNPNALPSADKALNTDAYFRLYQGALRIKDPSARLAACYIILLAGRLGLRLQEIQHLREEWIDWRRGEIKIPSYDPCGCKRCWLTARDIWGRRGLSELQDKGEWDGDIKWRDLNADARDTVVEKASYCRPESLEDILYSERWEPKYDRSARTVPFGWSERITACLITFFDHNDCLQHQRYSVSRLITKAAENANGVDPDELSPHPLRATGLTFLADISVDPKMLCDLAGWQDIQTAARYLRESGRITSHKVYSLLGKEDEAPPVVPSEPEYQYPVVMNPVPFEGEPFAPITPDGIRFDRDVRLARHHEQRDTPIRLVHPREASLPYNYAGFPDVDDLSYDPRKHDLPGHLDWDSDRVQFDKGEPVTTATTIADLEDPHRVDPSEHALPEEYRAETVDTRLSDYLDEDHDSDRLAATTFTGAAVFTAGTVWSRLGREWDQYWMAGGGAVPDGKRLAKGTTAYIMLVVWPLAVNLAFLFQ
;
A
#
# COMPACT_ATOMS: atom_id res chain seq x y z
N MET A 1 13.75 -3.68 19.05
CA MET A 1 14.37 -4.98 18.77
C MET A 1 13.27 -6.03 18.68
N THR A 2 13.07 -6.59 17.48
CA THR A 2 12.03 -7.60 17.18
C THR A 2 12.50 -9.00 17.62
N ASN A 3 11.59 -9.81 18.15
CA ASN A 3 11.82 -11.17 18.61
C ASN A 3 12.41 -12.03 17.46
N PRO A 4 13.57 -12.69 17.62
CA PRO A 4 14.20 -13.50 16.58
C PRO A 4 13.37 -14.74 16.16
N ASN A 5 12.36 -15.13 16.94
CA ASN A 5 11.42 -16.21 16.59
C ASN A 5 10.08 -15.70 16.03
N ALA A 6 9.88 -14.39 15.90
CA ALA A 6 8.67 -13.90 15.26
C ALA A 6 8.78 -14.13 13.76
N LEU A 7 7.98 -15.07 13.23
CA LEU A 7 7.85 -15.24 11.80
C LEU A 7 7.56 -13.87 11.16
N PRO A 8 8.36 -13.48 10.16
CA PRO A 8 8.10 -12.35 9.31
C PRO A 8 6.64 -12.23 8.88
N SER A 9 6.20 -10.99 8.66
CA SER A 9 4.81 -10.73 8.27
C SER A 9 4.39 -11.54 7.04
N ALA A 10 5.27 -11.65 6.06
CA ALA A 10 5.03 -12.36 4.80
C ALA A 10 4.89 -13.89 4.96
N ASP A 11 5.64 -14.50 5.89
CA ASP A 11 5.54 -15.94 6.22
C ASP A 11 4.18 -16.33 6.84
N LYS A 12 3.38 -15.34 7.28
CA LYS A 12 2.02 -15.54 7.81
C LYS A 12 0.94 -15.30 6.77
N ALA A 13 1.30 -15.01 5.52
CA ALA A 13 0.35 -14.83 4.45
C ALA A 13 -0.35 -16.15 4.12
N LEU A 14 -1.65 -16.08 3.87
CA LEU A 14 -2.38 -17.21 3.32
C LEU A 14 -1.97 -17.42 1.87
N ASN A 15 -1.86 -18.68 1.46
CA ASN A 15 -1.82 -19.00 0.04
C ASN A 15 -3.19 -18.71 -0.62
N THR A 16 -3.23 -18.70 -1.94
CA THR A 16 -4.44 -18.38 -2.72
C THR A 16 -5.64 -19.25 -2.34
N ASP A 17 -5.45 -20.57 -2.18
CA ASP A 17 -6.53 -21.51 -1.87
C ASP A 17 -7.06 -21.29 -0.45
N ALA A 18 -6.19 -21.12 0.54
CA ALA A 18 -6.58 -20.80 1.91
C ALA A 18 -7.34 -19.46 1.99
N TYR A 19 -6.90 -18.45 1.25
CA TYR A 19 -7.63 -17.17 1.15
C TYR A 19 -9.00 -17.34 0.48
N PHE A 20 -9.08 -18.11 -0.61
CA PHE A 20 -10.34 -18.41 -1.30
C PHE A 20 -11.33 -19.11 -0.35
N ARG A 21 -10.87 -20.11 0.39
CA ARG A 21 -11.69 -20.82 1.39
C ARG A 21 -12.10 -19.91 2.55
N LEU A 22 -11.22 -19.03 3.02
CA LEU A 22 -11.57 -18.02 4.02
C LEU A 22 -12.70 -17.11 3.53
N TYR A 23 -12.63 -16.65 2.27
CA TYR A 23 -13.68 -15.86 1.66
C TYR A 23 -15.00 -16.64 1.58
N GLN A 24 -14.99 -17.89 1.11
CA GLN A 24 -16.18 -18.76 1.10
C GLN A 24 -16.75 -19.00 2.51
N GLY A 25 -15.88 -19.11 3.53
CA GLY A 25 -16.28 -19.21 4.92
C GLY A 25 -17.01 -17.96 5.44
N ALA A 26 -16.60 -16.77 4.98
CA ALA A 26 -17.32 -15.52 5.28
C ALA A 26 -18.73 -15.51 4.68
N LEU A 27 -18.91 -16.05 3.46
CA LEU A 27 -20.23 -16.14 2.81
C LEU A 27 -21.24 -17.00 3.59
N ARG A 28 -20.74 -17.93 4.41
CA ARG A 28 -21.54 -18.81 5.28
C ARG A 28 -21.95 -18.16 6.60
N ILE A 29 -21.53 -16.92 6.88
CA ILE A 29 -22.00 -16.17 8.05
C ILE A 29 -23.50 -15.88 7.87
N LYS A 30 -24.32 -16.39 8.80
CA LYS A 30 -25.79 -16.32 8.71
C LYS A 30 -26.35 -14.90 8.79
N ASP A 31 -25.75 -14.05 9.63
CA ASP A 31 -26.19 -12.66 9.81
C ASP A 31 -25.76 -11.82 8.60
N PRO A 32 -26.68 -11.22 7.82
CA PRO A 32 -26.34 -10.53 6.58
C PRO A 32 -25.37 -9.35 6.78
N SER A 33 -25.58 -8.55 7.83
CA SER A 33 -24.72 -7.40 8.13
C SER A 33 -23.31 -7.84 8.52
N ALA A 34 -23.18 -8.84 9.40
CA ALA A 34 -21.89 -9.44 9.75
C ALA A 34 -21.19 -10.09 8.55
N ARG A 35 -21.95 -10.71 7.64
CA ARG A 35 -21.42 -11.30 6.41
C ARG A 35 -20.85 -10.23 5.48
N LEU A 36 -21.60 -9.14 5.23
CA LEU A 36 -21.13 -8.01 4.45
C LEU A 36 -19.87 -7.38 5.06
N ALA A 37 -19.88 -7.14 6.38
CA ALA A 37 -18.72 -6.62 7.10
C ALA A 37 -17.50 -7.55 7.00
N ALA A 38 -17.69 -8.87 7.12
CA ALA A 38 -16.61 -9.84 6.96
C ALA A 38 -16.03 -9.84 5.54
N CYS A 39 -16.88 -9.81 4.51
CA CYS A 39 -16.44 -9.72 3.11
C CYS A 39 -15.65 -8.43 2.85
N TYR A 40 -16.17 -7.29 3.33
CA TYR A 40 -15.51 -5.99 3.27
C TYR A 40 -14.11 -6.02 3.91
N ILE A 41 -14.00 -6.53 5.14
CA ILE A 41 -12.71 -6.64 5.85
C ILE A 41 -11.75 -7.56 5.10
N ILE A 42 -12.22 -8.72 4.64
CA ILE A 42 -11.40 -9.73 3.95
C ILE A 42 -10.86 -9.18 2.64
N LEU A 43 -11.70 -8.54 1.82
CA LEU A 43 -11.28 -7.97 0.54
C LEU A 43 -10.30 -6.80 0.73
N LEU A 44 -10.61 -5.84 1.61
CA LEU A 44 -9.77 -4.65 1.79
C LEU A 44 -8.42 -4.96 2.46
N ALA A 45 -8.39 -5.82 3.47
CA ALA A 45 -7.12 -6.23 4.07
C ALA A 45 -6.36 -7.21 3.17
N GLY A 46 -7.06 -8.22 2.63
CA GLY A 46 -6.47 -9.35 1.95
C GLY A 46 -6.16 -9.15 0.46
N ARG A 47 -6.62 -8.07 -0.17
CA ARG A 47 -6.36 -7.80 -1.60
C ARG A 47 -5.94 -6.37 -1.89
N LEU A 48 -6.38 -5.40 -1.10
CA LEU A 48 -5.85 -4.03 -1.17
C LEU A 48 -4.71 -3.79 -0.17
N GLY A 49 -4.47 -4.76 0.74
CA GLY A 49 -3.41 -4.63 1.72
C GLY A 49 -3.65 -3.46 2.67
N LEU A 50 -4.89 -3.10 3.00
CA LEU A 50 -5.18 -2.00 3.95
C LEU A 50 -4.91 -2.42 5.40
N ARG A 51 -4.56 -1.45 6.25
CA ARG A 51 -4.43 -1.65 7.70
C ARG A 51 -5.82 -1.72 8.30
N LEU A 52 -5.97 -2.45 9.40
CA LEU A 52 -7.24 -2.44 10.15
C LEU A 52 -7.70 -1.02 10.48
N GLN A 53 -6.79 -0.13 10.87
CA GLN A 53 -7.15 1.25 11.20
C GLN A 53 -7.64 2.01 9.96
N GLU A 54 -7.06 1.78 8.79
CA GLU A 54 -7.52 2.37 7.52
C GLU A 54 -8.93 1.85 7.21
N ILE A 55 -9.17 0.54 7.31
CA ILE A 55 -10.49 -0.08 7.05
C ILE A 55 -11.56 0.42 8.04
N GLN A 56 -11.20 0.64 9.30
CA GLN A 56 -12.14 1.11 10.32
C GLN A 56 -12.56 2.58 10.11
N HIS A 57 -11.70 3.41 9.54
CA HIS A 57 -11.98 4.84 9.36
C HIS A 57 -12.39 5.17 7.92
N LEU A 58 -12.20 4.22 7.00
CA LEU A 58 -12.68 4.35 5.63
C LEU A 58 -14.18 4.69 5.61
N ARG A 59 -14.46 5.86 5.04
CA ARG A 59 -15.77 6.44 4.74
C ARG A 59 -15.85 6.69 3.25
N GLU A 60 -17.05 6.80 2.70
CA GLU A 60 -17.24 6.87 1.24
C GLU A 60 -16.56 8.10 0.63
N GLU A 61 -16.42 9.18 1.39
CA GLU A 61 -15.78 10.43 0.99
C GLU A 61 -14.27 10.30 0.76
N TRP A 62 -13.65 9.18 1.14
CA TRP A 62 -12.27 8.86 0.76
C TRP A 62 -12.18 8.21 -0.63
N ILE A 63 -13.30 7.87 -1.26
CA ILE A 63 -13.35 7.09 -2.49
C ILE A 63 -13.51 8.02 -3.69
N ASP A 64 -12.47 8.06 -4.53
CA ASP A 64 -12.59 8.59 -5.88
C ASP A 64 -13.19 7.48 -6.77
N TRP A 65 -14.52 7.46 -6.86
CA TRP A 65 -15.23 6.47 -7.67
C TRP A 65 -14.83 6.55 -9.15
N ARG A 66 -14.72 7.77 -9.69
CA ARG A 66 -14.35 8.01 -11.09
C ARG A 66 -13.04 7.28 -11.45
N ARG A 67 -12.02 7.38 -10.61
CA ARG A 67 -10.74 6.66 -10.80
C ARG A 67 -10.74 5.23 -10.29
N GLY A 68 -11.63 4.90 -9.36
CA GLY A 68 -11.63 3.60 -8.69
C GLY A 68 -10.46 3.51 -7.73
N GLU A 69 -10.28 4.56 -6.92
CA GLU A 69 -9.18 4.73 -5.99
C GLU A 69 -9.71 5.06 -4.59
N ILE A 70 -9.12 4.45 -3.57
CA ILE A 70 -9.28 4.87 -2.17
C ILE A 70 -8.13 5.84 -1.85
N LYS A 71 -8.48 7.00 -1.33
CA LYS A 71 -7.55 8.06 -0.93
C LYS A 71 -7.47 8.06 0.59
N ILE A 72 -6.41 7.48 1.13
CA ILE A 72 -6.17 7.47 2.57
C ILE A 72 -5.63 8.85 2.92
N PRO A 73 -6.37 9.67 3.68
CA PRO A 73 -5.94 11.04 3.96
C PRO A 73 -4.81 11.05 4.99
N SER A 74 -4.11 12.18 5.08
CA SER A 74 -3.14 12.40 6.16
C SER A 74 -3.83 12.56 7.51
N TYR A 75 -5.09 13.00 7.51
CA TYR A 75 -5.87 13.23 8.72
C TYR A 75 -7.37 13.06 8.46
N ASP A 76 -8.10 12.49 9.43
CA ASP A 76 -9.57 12.45 9.41
C ASP A 76 -10.11 12.64 10.85
N PRO A 77 -10.99 13.63 11.11
CA PRO A 77 -11.42 14.01 12.45
C PRO A 77 -12.35 12.97 13.08
N CYS A 78 -11.77 11.97 13.76
CA CYS A 78 -12.50 10.84 14.33
C CYS A 78 -12.37 10.73 15.86
N GLY A 79 -13.50 10.82 16.55
CA GLY A 79 -13.61 10.65 18.01
C GLY A 79 -13.93 9.23 18.48
N CYS A 80 -13.59 8.19 17.72
CA CYS A 80 -13.96 6.82 18.11
C CYS A 80 -13.27 6.36 19.40
N LYS A 81 -13.80 5.31 20.05
CA LYS A 81 -13.17 4.70 21.23
C LYS A 81 -11.68 4.42 21.04
N ARG A 82 -11.27 4.00 19.86
CA ARG A 82 -9.86 3.71 19.56
C ARG A 82 -9.01 4.98 19.47
N CYS A 83 -9.52 6.04 18.85
CA CYS A 83 -8.85 7.35 18.80
C CYS A 83 -8.67 7.90 20.22
N TRP A 84 -9.71 7.83 21.06
CA TRP A 84 -9.64 8.19 22.47
C TRP A 84 -8.62 7.37 23.27
N LEU A 85 -8.62 6.04 23.13
CA LEU A 85 -7.63 5.20 23.81
C LEU A 85 -6.21 5.49 23.33
N THR A 86 -6.04 5.82 22.05
CA THR A 86 -4.73 6.20 21.49
C THR A 86 -4.28 7.56 22.02
N ALA A 87 -5.19 8.54 22.09
CA ALA A 87 -4.93 9.84 22.70
C ALA A 87 -4.53 9.68 24.17
N ARG A 88 -5.29 8.90 24.96
CA ARG A 88 -4.96 8.57 26.36
C ARG A 88 -3.58 7.91 26.49
N ASP A 89 -3.24 6.96 25.63
CA ASP A 89 -1.94 6.28 25.69
C ASP A 89 -0.77 7.20 25.32
N ILE A 90 -1.01 8.29 24.59
CA ILE A 90 0.01 9.31 24.28
C ILE A 90 0.10 10.31 25.43
N TRP A 91 -1.04 10.76 25.92
CA TRP A 91 -1.17 11.60 27.10
C TRP A 91 -0.46 11.00 28.32
N GLY A 92 -0.77 9.76 28.66
CA GLY A 92 -0.14 9.04 29.77
C GLY A 92 1.36 8.75 29.55
N ARG A 93 1.80 8.52 28.30
CA ARG A 93 3.24 8.40 28.00
C ARG A 93 4.00 9.71 28.19
N ARG A 94 3.42 10.83 27.80
CA ARG A 94 4.01 12.16 27.99
C ARG A 94 4.07 12.53 29.47
N GLY A 95 3.00 12.24 30.23
CA GLY A 95 3.00 12.39 31.69
C GLY A 95 4.01 11.47 32.39
N LEU A 96 4.12 10.21 31.97
CA LEU A 96 5.15 9.30 32.50
C LEU A 96 6.56 9.82 32.21
N SER A 97 6.82 10.29 30.98
CA SER A 97 8.10 10.88 30.60
C SER A 97 8.44 12.08 31.48
N GLU A 98 7.48 12.97 31.75
CA GLU A 98 7.67 14.12 32.65
C GLU A 98 8.11 13.68 34.05
N LEU A 99 7.48 12.65 34.63
CA LEU A 99 7.85 12.14 35.95
C LEU A 99 9.22 11.45 35.94
N GLN A 100 9.56 10.75 34.87
CA GLN A 100 10.87 10.12 34.69
C GLN A 100 11.98 11.18 34.60
N ASP A 101 11.75 12.26 33.84
CA ASP A 101 12.69 13.38 33.70
C ASP A 101 12.93 14.11 35.03
N LYS A 102 11.93 14.13 35.92
CA LYS A 102 12.04 14.66 37.30
C LYS A 102 12.68 13.67 38.29
N GLY A 103 12.92 12.43 37.89
CA GLY A 103 13.40 11.35 38.78
C GLY A 103 12.36 10.84 39.76
N GLU A 104 11.06 11.12 39.51
CA GLU A 104 9.93 10.67 40.34
C GLU A 104 9.40 9.29 39.91
N TRP A 105 9.88 8.77 38.77
CA TRP A 105 9.56 7.45 38.25
C TRP A 105 10.79 6.80 37.60
N ASP A 106 10.83 5.47 37.61
CA ASP A 106 11.88 4.68 36.95
C ASP A 106 11.85 4.85 35.42
N GLY A 107 12.96 5.28 34.83
CA GLY A 107 13.13 5.52 33.40
C GLY A 107 12.99 4.28 32.49
N ASP A 108 13.18 3.08 33.03
CA ASP A 108 13.13 1.85 32.23
C ASP A 108 11.69 1.33 32.04
N ILE A 109 10.74 1.82 32.85
CA ILE A 109 9.34 1.41 32.80
C ILE A 109 8.62 2.12 31.66
N LYS A 110 7.81 1.38 30.89
CA LYS A 110 7.00 1.93 29.81
C LYS A 110 5.54 1.98 30.23
N TRP A 111 4.82 3.00 29.75
CA TRP A 111 3.38 3.19 30.00
C TRP A 111 2.53 1.93 29.80
N ARG A 112 2.81 1.17 28.72
CA ARG A 112 2.07 -0.05 28.38
C ARG A 112 2.24 -1.16 29.42
N ASP A 113 3.35 -1.14 30.16
CA ASP A 113 3.72 -2.15 31.15
C ASP A 113 3.18 -1.79 32.55
N LEU A 114 2.61 -0.59 32.72
CA LEU A 114 1.93 -0.16 33.95
C LEU A 114 0.58 -0.84 34.12
N ASN A 115 0.25 -1.21 35.37
CA ASN A 115 -1.08 -1.64 35.78
C ASN A 115 -2.03 -0.43 35.94
N ALA A 116 -3.29 -0.68 36.30
CA ALA A 116 -4.31 0.36 36.46
C ALA A 116 -3.88 1.43 37.49
N ASP A 117 -3.61 1.02 38.72
CA ASP A 117 -3.25 1.92 39.83
C ASP A 117 -2.01 2.79 39.52
N ALA A 118 -1.02 2.23 38.84
CA ALA A 118 0.17 2.97 38.43
C ALA A 118 -0.14 4.00 37.34
N ARG A 119 -1.07 3.71 36.44
CA ARG A 119 -1.52 4.69 35.43
C ARG A 119 -2.29 5.82 36.09
N ASP A 120 -3.17 5.51 37.03
CA ASP A 120 -3.89 6.53 37.82
C ASP A 120 -2.88 7.42 38.56
N THR A 121 -1.88 6.83 39.22
CA THR A 121 -0.82 7.58 39.92
C THR A 121 -0.03 8.50 38.99
N VAL A 122 0.33 8.04 37.79
CA VAL A 122 1.03 8.88 36.80
C VAL A 122 0.16 10.06 36.40
N VAL A 123 -1.12 9.80 36.11
CA VAL A 123 -2.07 10.82 35.65
C VAL A 123 -2.35 11.86 36.75
N GLU A 124 -2.47 11.44 38.00
CA GLU A 124 -2.67 12.35 39.14
C GLU A 124 -1.43 13.22 39.44
N LYS A 125 -0.22 12.67 39.26
CA LYS A 125 1.03 13.37 39.61
C LYS A 125 1.60 14.23 38.49
N ALA A 126 1.49 13.78 37.24
CA ALA A 126 2.10 14.47 36.11
C ALA A 126 1.35 15.77 35.83
N SER A 127 2.07 16.90 35.83
CA SER A 127 1.43 18.19 35.59
C SER A 127 0.95 18.37 34.16
N TYR A 128 1.51 17.58 33.23
CA TYR A 128 1.08 17.45 31.84
C TYR A 128 -0.28 16.76 31.71
N CYS A 129 -0.64 15.85 32.63
CA CYS A 129 -1.85 15.05 32.53
C CYS A 129 -3.11 15.82 32.97
N ARG A 130 -3.48 16.85 32.20
CA ARG A 130 -4.73 17.61 32.39
C ARG A 130 -5.76 17.26 31.31
N PRO A 131 -7.07 17.44 31.55
CA PRO A 131 -8.09 17.20 30.53
C PRO A 131 -7.82 17.98 29.23
N GLU A 132 -7.35 19.22 29.32
CA GLU A 132 -7.09 20.07 28.16
C GLU A 132 -5.98 19.50 27.28
N SER A 133 -4.91 18.97 27.86
CA SER A 133 -3.83 18.38 27.07
C SER A 133 -4.23 17.06 26.42
N LEU A 134 -5.22 16.34 26.99
CA LEU A 134 -5.81 15.17 26.35
C LEU A 134 -6.74 15.57 25.19
N GLU A 135 -7.54 16.63 25.36
CA GLU A 135 -8.34 17.23 24.29
C GLU A 135 -7.44 17.69 23.14
N ASP A 136 -6.36 18.42 23.44
CA ASP A 136 -5.39 18.87 22.44
C ASP A 136 -4.84 17.70 21.63
N ILE A 137 -4.43 16.61 22.30
CA ILE A 137 -3.93 15.41 21.62
C ILE A 137 -5.01 14.78 20.73
N LEU A 138 -6.27 14.74 21.18
CA LEU A 138 -7.36 14.17 20.38
C LEU A 138 -7.64 15.02 19.14
N TYR A 139 -7.79 16.33 19.31
CA TYR A 139 -8.26 17.22 18.26
C TYR A 139 -7.16 17.58 17.25
N SER A 140 -5.90 17.68 17.68
CA SER A 140 -4.80 18.06 16.80
C SER A 140 -3.99 16.88 16.24
N GLU A 141 -4.05 15.69 16.85
CA GLU A 141 -3.19 14.56 16.44
C GLU A 141 -3.96 13.28 16.05
N ARG A 142 -5.31 13.24 16.06
CA ARG A 142 -6.08 12.01 15.76
C ARG A 142 -7.26 12.27 14.80
N TRP A 143 -7.59 11.39 13.87
CA TRP A 143 -6.94 10.15 13.42
C TRP A 143 -5.94 10.47 12.31
N GLU A 144 -4.76 9.86 12.36
CA GLU A 144 -3.74 9.95 11.31
C GLU A 144 -3.30 8.52 10.94
N PRO A 145 -2.89 8.27 9.68
CA PRO A 145 -2.35 7.00 9.32
C PRO A 145 -1.00 6.79 10.05
N LYS A 146 -0.57 5.53 10.20
CA LYS A 146 0.56 5.18 11.10
C LYS A 146 1.86 5.98 10.82
N TYR A 147 2.05 6.38 9.57
CA TYR A 147 3.20 7.13 9.07
C TYR A 147 2.69 8.13 8.06
N ASP A 148 3.37 9.26 7.86
CA ASP A 148 2.97 10.27 6.87
C ASP A 148 2.84 9.66 5.46
N ARG A 149 3.80 8.80 5.06
CA ARG A 149 3.75 8.02 3.80
C ARG A 149 2.60 7.01 3.71
N SER A 150 1.86 6.79 4.79
CA SER A 150 0.66 5.96 4.76
C SER A 150 -0.57 6.73 4.26
N ALA A 151 -0.53 8.08 4.23
CA ALA A 151 -1.43 8.87 3.42
C ALA A 151 -1.09 8.61 1.94
N ARG A 152 -2.02 8.01 1.21
CA ARG A 152 -1.73 7.44 -0.11
C ARG A 152 -2.98 7.12 -0.92
N THR A 153 -2.75 6.88 -2.21
CA THR A 153 -3.77 6.34 -3.12
C THR A 153 -3.66 4.81 -3.18
N VAL A 154 -4.79 4.11 -3.08
CA VAL A 154 -4.89 2.65 -3.23
C VAL A 154 -5.90 2.33 -4.33
N PRO A 155 -5.47 1.83 -5.50
CA PRO A 155 -6.38 1.51 -6.59
C PRO A 155 -7.17 0.23 -6.30
N PHE A 156 -8.47 0.28 -6.56
CA PHE A 156 -9.39 -0.87 -6.43
C PHE A 156 -10.22 -1.12 -7.70
N GLY A 157 -10.34 -0.13 -8.59
CA GLY A 157 -11.22 -0.16 -9.76
C GLY A 157 -10.89 -1.23 -10.81
N TRP A 158 -9.84 -2.01 -10.58
CA TRP A 158 -9.45 -3.19 -11.36
C TRP A 158 -10.26 -4.46 -10.98
N SER A 159 -11.03 -4.44 -9.87
CA SER A 159 -11.86 -5.57 -9.45
C SER A 159 -13.34 -5.18 -9.35
N GLU A 160 -14.19 -5.85 -10.12
CA GLU A 160 -15.65 -5.66 -10.03
C GLU A 160 -16.19 -6.08 -8.69
N ARG A 161 -15.59 -7.11 -8.07
CA ARG A 161 -16.04 -7.59 -6.76
C ARG A 161 -15.73 -6.60 -5.65
N ILE A 162 -14.55 -6.00 -5.65
CA ILE A 162 -14.22 -4.96 -4.66
C ILE A 162 -15.12 -3.73 -4.89
N THR A 163 -15.37 -3.36 -6.14
CA THR A 163 -16.29 -2.27 -6.49
C THR A 163 -17.71 -2.54 -5.97
N ALA A 164 -18.27 -3.71 -6.25
CA ALA A 164 -19.58 -4.13 -5.76
C ALA A 164 -19.64 -4.17 -4.22
N CYS A 165 -18.59 -4.68 -3.58
CA CYS A 165 -18.48 -4.71 -2.13
C CYS A 165 -18.49 -3.32 -1.52
N LEU A 166 -17.71 -2.37 -2.06
CA LEU A 166 -17.63 -1.01 -1.55
C LEU A 166 -18.98 -0.30 -1.72
N ILE A 167 -19.59 -0.35 -2.91
CA ILE A 167 -20.90 0.29 -3.17
C ILE A 167 -21.95 -0.28 -2.22
N THR A 168 -22.11 -1.60 -2.18
CA THR A 168 -23.10 -2.25 -1.30
C THR A 168 -22.82 -1.97 0.17
N PHE A 169 -21.56 -1.88 0.60
CA PHE A 169 -21.23 -1.53 1.97
C PHE A 169 -21.68 -0.13 2.33
N PHE A 170 -21.37 0.86 1.49
CA PHE A 170 -21.70 2.27 1.73
C PHE A 170 -23.18 2.61 1.53
N ASP A 171 -23.91 1.83 0.73
CA ASP A 171 -25.38 1.93 0.67
C ASP A 171 -26.07 1.59 2.00
N HIS A 172 -25.39 0.87 2.89
CA HIS A 172 -25.95 0.40 4.17
C HIS A 172 -25.21 0.95 5.40
N ASN A 173 -24.02 1.54 5.25
CA ASN A 173 -23.16 1.93 6.36
C ASN A 173 -22.31 3.16 5.98
N ASP A 174 -22.26 4.17 6.86
CA ASP A 174 -21.33 5.29 6.64
C ASP A 174 -19.86 4.91 6.88
N CYS A 175 -19.61 3.94 7.77
CA CYS A 175 -18.29 3.39 8.07
C CYS A 175 -18.40 2.05 8.83
N LEU A 176 -17.28 1.34 8.99
CA LEU A 176 -17.24 0.04 9.68
C LEU A 176 -17.44 0.17 11.19
N GLN A 177 -18.64 -0.08 11.71
CA GLN A 177 -18.94 0.06 13.14
C GLN A 177 -18.20 -0.94 14.07
N HIS A 178 -17.56 -1.96 13.52
CA HIS A 178 -16.83 -2.96 14.28
C HIS A 178 -15.52 -2.44 14.89
N GLN A 179 -15.36 -2.64 16.19
CA GLN A 179 -14.09 -2.46 16.91
C GLN A 179 -13.11 -3.61 16.62
N ARG A 180 -11.84 -3.47 17.02
CA ARG A 180 -10.79 -4.48 16.75
C ARG A 180 -11.18 -5.89 17.14
N TYR A 181 -11.76 -6.08 18.33
CA TYR A 181 -12.16 -7.42 18.81
C TYR A 181 -13.29 -8.02 17.98
N SER A 182 -14.28 -7.21 17.60
CA SER A 182 -15.38 -7.70 16.75
C SER A 182 -14.92 -7.97 15.32
N VAL A 183 -13.97 -7.20 14.78
CA VAL A 183 -13.31 -7.52 13.51
C VAL A 183 -12.56 -8.85 13.58
N SER A 184 -11.73 -9.07 14.60
CA SER A 184 -11.05 -10.36 14.79
C SER A 184 -12.06 -11.50 14.86
N ARG A 185 -13.15 -11.34 15.61
CA ARG A 185 -14.21 -12.35 15.73
C ARG A 185 -14.90 -12.66 14.39
N LEU A 186 -15.10 -11.66 13.52
CA LEU A 186 -15.63 -11.89 12.17
C LEU A 186 -14.68 -12.72 11.31
N ILE A 187 -13.37 -12.42 11.36
CA ILE A 187 -12.34 -13.17 10.65
C ILE A 187 -12.28 -14.62 11.18
N THR A 188 -12.24 -14.80 12.50
CA THR A 188 -12.27 -16.12 13.14
C THR A 188 -13.51 -16.91 12.74
N LYS A 189 -14.70 -16.28 12.73
CA LYS A 189 -15.94 -16.94 12.31
C LYS A 189 -15.92 -17.34 10.83
N ALA A 190 -15.33 -16.52 9.97
CA ALA A 190 -15.13 -16.89 8.57
C ALA A 190 -14.20 -18.10 8.44
N ALA A 191 -13.12 -18.14 9.24
CA ALA A 191 -12.18 -19.26 9.28
C ALA A 191 -12.81 -20.56 9.81
N GLU A 192 -13.60 -20.49 10.88
CA GLU A 192 -14.36 -21.63 11.44
C GLU A 192 -15.32 -22.26 10.40
N ASN A 193 -15.83 -21.46 9.48
CA ASN A 193 -16.70 -21.90 8.38
C ASN A 193 -15.91 -22.41 7.15
N ALA A 194 -14.59 -22.22 7.12
CA ALA A 194 -13.71 -22.56 6.00
C ALA A 194 -12.99 -23.89 6.26
N ASN A 195 -12.93 -24.76 5.24
CA ASN A 195 -12.25 -26.03 5.38
C ASN A 195 -10.72 -25.87 5.27
N GLY A 196 -9.96 -26.29 6.30
CA GLY A 196 -8.50 -26.28 6.27
C GLY A 196 -7.86 -24.90 6.45
N VAL A 197 -8.58 -23.97 7.08
CA VAL A 197 -8.05 -22.66 7.51
C VAL A 197 -8.09 -22.63 9.04
N ASP A 198 -6.94 -22.46 9.68
CA ASP A 198 -6.85 -22.40 11.15
C ASP A 198 -7.35 -21.03 11.66
N PRO A 199 -8.43 -20.96 12.46
CA PRO A 199 -8.92 -19.71 13.02
C PRO A 199 -7.95 -19.01 13.98
N ASP A 200 -7.06 -19.76 14.64
CA ASP A 200 -6.11 -19.23 15.63
C ASP A 200 -4.91 -18.55 14.97
N GLU A 201 -4.61 -18.91 13.71
CA GLU A 201 -3.55 -18.26 12.92
C GLU A 201 -4.03 -16.96 12.25
N LEU A 202 -5.32 -16.66 12.34
CA LEU A 202 -5.91 -15.53 11.64
C LEU A 202 -6.17 -14.32 12.52
N SER A 203 -5.72 -13.18 12.02
CA SER A 203 -6.08 -11.86 12.55
C SER A 203 -5.92 -10.82 11.43
N PRO A 204 -6.23 -9.54 11.68
CA PRO A 204 -6.07 -8.51 10.65
C PRO A 204 -4.63 -8.38 10.11
N HIS A 205 -3.62 -8.78 10.88
CA HIS A 205 -2.22 -8.66 10.47
C HIS A 205 -1.80 -9.73 9.43
N PRO A 206 -1.97 -11.05 9.66
CA PRO A 206 -1.80 -12.09 8.63
C PRO A 206 -2.64 -11.85 7.37
N LEU A 207 -3.88 -11.37 7.53
CA LEU A 207 -4.74 -11.05 6.40
C LEU A 207 -4.19 -9.88 5.56
N ARG A 208 -3.70 -8.82 6.21
CA ARG A 208 -2.97 -7.75 5.50
C ARG A 208 -1.72 -8.29 4.80
N ALA A 209 -0.95 -9.15 5.46
CA ALA A 209 0.23 -9.76 4.84
C ALA A 209 -0.13 -10.52 3.58
N THR A 210 -1.27 -11.23 3.58
CA THR A 210 -1.81 -11.91 2.40
C THR A 210 -2.04 -10.96 1.22
N GLY A 211 -2.62 -9.78 1.48
CA GLY A 211 -2.80 -8.76 0.44
C GLY A 211 -1.49 -8.19 -0.09
N LEU A 212 -0.49 -8.00 0.77
CA LEU A 212 0.82 -7.51 0.37
C LEU A 212 1.63 -8.56 -0.40
N THR A 213 1.49 -9.85 -0.06
CA THR A 213 2.05 -10.95 -0.85
C THR A 213 1.38 -11.02 -2.23
N PHE A 214 0.06 -10.88 -2.30
CA PHE A 214 -0.64 -10.77 -3.58
C PHE A 214 -0.11 -9.62 -4.44
N LEU A 215 0.03 -8.42 -3.87
CA LEU A 215 0.57 -7.26 -4.59
C LEU A 215 2.03 -7.47 -5.03
N ALA A 216 2.84 -8.16 -4.22
CA ALA A 216 4.19 -8.54 -4.57
C ALA A 216 4.24 -9.58 -5.71
N ASP A 217 3.26 -10.49 -5.79
CA ASP A 217 3.16 -11.48 -6.86
C ASP A 217 2.81 -10.89 -8.22
N ILE A 218 2.13 -9.74 -8.23
CA ILE A 218 1.72 -9.01 -9.44
C ILE A 218 2.56 -7.74 -9.70
N SER A 219 3.68 -7.57 -8.99
CA SER A 219 4.58 -6.42 -9.14
C SER A 219 6.04 -6.84 -9.22
N VAL A 220 6.85 -6.04 -9.91
CA VAL A 220 8.31 -6.14 -9.94
C VAL A 220 9.01 -4.89 -9.41
N ASP A 221 8.24 -3.92 -8.91
CA ASP A 221 8.76 -2.65 -8.42
C ASP A 221 8.64 -2.54 -6.88
N PRO A 222 9.77 -2.54 -6.14
CA PRO A 222 9.79 -2.31 -4.70
C PRO A 222 9.19 -0.96 -4.27
N LYS A 223 9.33 0.09 -5.09
CA LYS A 223 8.81 1.41 -4.76
C LYS A 223 7.28 1.42 -4.82
N MET A 224 6.70 0.91 -5.91
CA MET A 224 5.25 0.73 -6.03
C MET A 224 4.66 -0.08 -4.86
N LEU A 225 5.29 -1.20 -4.48
CA LEU A 225 4.81 -1.99 -3.34
C LEU A 225 4.93 -1.23 -2.02
N CYS A 226 6.03 -0.50 -1.82
CA CYS A 226 6.25 0.33 -0.63
C CYS A 226 5.18 1.43 -0.52
N ASP A 227 4.83 2.07 -1.65
CA ASP A 227 3.81 3.10 -1.73
C ASP A 227 2.43 2.51 -1.44
N LEU A 228 2.01 1.44 -2.11
CA LEU A 228 0.72 0.79 -1.87
C LEU A 228 0.57 0.27 -0.45
N ALA A 229 1.66 -0.21 0.17
CA ALA A 229 1.66 -0.64 1.56
C ALA A 229 1.68 0.54 2.54
N GLY A 230 2.09 1.73 2.13
CA GLY A 230 2.35 2.86 3.01
C GLY A 230 3.48 2.54 4.00
N TRP A 231 4.59 1.97 3.52
CA TRP A 231 5.78 1.73 4.35
C TRP A 231 6.75 2.90 4.29
N GLN A 232 7.47 3.14 5.39
CA GLN A 232 8.61 4.07 5.40
C GLN A 232 9.89 3.42 4.90
N ASP A 233 10.01 2.11 5.11
CA ASP A 233 11.21 1.34 4.81
C ASP A 233 11.00 0.44 3.59
N ILE A 234 11.76 0.72 2.54
CA ILE A 234 11.77 -0.06 1.29
C ILE A 234 12.28 -1.49 1.49
N GLN A 235 13.10 -1.76 2.52
CA GLN A 235 13.58 -3.11 2.81
C GLN A 235 12.44 -4.06 3.18
N THR A 236 11.35 -3.53 3.75
CA THR A 236 10.14 -4.32 3.99
C THR A 236 9.52 -4.78 2.67
N ALA A 237 9.48 -3.92 1.64
CA ALA A 237 9.00 -4.30 0.30
C ALA A 237 9.92 -5.30 -0.39
N ALA A 238 11.23 -5.06 -0.33
CA ALA A 238 12.24 -5.95 -0.91
C ALA A 238 12.12 -7.39 -0.37
N ARG A 239 11.69 -7.55 0.89
CA ARG A 239 11.44 -8.86 1.49
C ARG A 239 10.29 -9.62 0.82
N TYR A 240 9.13 -9.00 0.70
CA TYR A 240 7.95 -9.61 0.05
C TYR A 240 8.26 -10.00 -1.40
N LEU A 241 8.95 -9.13 -2.13
CA LEU A 241 9.33 -9.40 -3.52
C LEU A 241 10.38 -10.51 -3.66
N ARG A 242 11.29 -10.64 -2.67
CA ARG A 242 12.24 -11.75 -2.61
C ARG A 242 11.53 -13.08 -2.42
N GLU A 243 10.56 -13.14 -1.52
CA GLU A 243 9.76 -14.35 -1.27
C GLU A 243 8.91 -14.73 -2.48
N SER A 244 8.35 -13.75 -3.20
CA SER A 244 7.63 -13.96 -4.46
C SER A 244 8.54 -14.47 -5.59
N GLY A 245 9.81 -14.04 -5.61
CA GLY A 245 10.79 -14.44 -6.63
C GLY A 245 10.57 -13.81 -8.02
N ARG A 246 9.48 -13.06 -8.21
CA ARG A 246 9.09 -12.43 -9.50
C ARG A 246 10.14 -11.48 -10.05
N ILE A 247 10.69 -10.61 -9.21
CA ILE A 247 11.76 -9.68 -9.62
C ILE A 247 12.98 -10.46 -10.14
N THR A 248 13.39 -11.50 -9.42
CA THR A 248 14.55 -12.30 -9.80
C THR A 248 14.31 -12.98 -11.14
N SER A 249 13.16 -13.65 -11.31
CA SER A 249 12.78 -14.28 -12.57
C SER A 249 12.78 -13.26 -13.71
N HIS A 250 12.07 -12.15 -13.56
CA HIS A 250 11.99 -11.11 -14.60
C HIS A 250 13.38 -10.57 -14.98
N LYS A 251 14.22 -10.23 -13.99
CA LYS A 251 15.58 -9.71 -14.23
C LYS A 251 16.48 -10.73 -14.92
N VAL A 252 16.43 -12.01 -14.56
CA VAL A 252 17.25 -13.05 -15.19
C VAL A 252 16.85 -13.26 -16.65
N TYR A 253 15.55 -13.33 -16.95
CA TYR A 253 15.07 -13.45 -18.34
C TYR A 253 15.46 -12.22 -19.17
N SER A 254 15.34 -11.02 -18.60
CA SER A 254 15.78 -9.77 -19.22
C SER A 254 17.29 -9.75 -19.54
N LEU A 255 18.15 -10.09 -18.58
CA LEU A 255 19.60 -10.16 -18.79
C LEU A 255 20.02 -11.17 -19.86
N LEU A 256 19.20 -12.20 -20.10
CA LEU A 256 19.44 -13.22 -21.12
C LEU A 256 18.79 -12.88 -22.47
N GLY A 257 18.19 -11.69 -22.62
CA GLY A 257 17.48 -11.27 -23.84
C GLY A 257 16.24 -12.11 -24.14
N LYS A 258 15.61 -12.67 -23.11
CA LYS A 258 14.47 -13.60 -23.18
C LYS A 258 13.24 -13.04 -22.46
N GLU A 259 13.06 -11.72 -22.47
CA GLU A 259 11.94 -11.05 -21.76
C GLU A 259 10.58 -11.61 -22.17
N ASP A 260 10.38 -11.87 -23.46
CA ASP A 260 9.14 -12.45 -24.01
C ASP A 260 8.89 -13.90 -23.56
N GLU A 261 9.91 -14.61 -23.05
CA GLU A 261 9.78 -15.97 -22.49
C GLU A 261 9.57 -15.94 -20.97
N ALA A 262 9.66 -14.78 -20.31
CA ALA A 262 9.53 -14.67 -18.86
C ALA A 262 8.12 -15.12 -18.43
N PRO A 263 7.99 -15.89 -17.33
CA PRO A 263 6.69 -16.19 -16.75
C PRO A 263 5.95 -14.86 -16.48
N PRO A 264 4.73 -14.69 -17.00
CA PRO A 264 4.08 -13.39 -16.96
C PRO A 264 3.80 -13.00 -15.52
N VAL A 265 4.07 -11.73 -15.18
CA VAL A 265 3.91 -11.19 -13.81
C VAL A 265 2.44 -11.28 -13.40
N VAL A 266 1.55 -10.84 -14.28
CA VAL A 266 0.12 -11.13 -14.18
C VAL A 266 -0.14 -12.45 -14.92
N PRO A 267 -0.80 -13.44 -14.30
CA PRO A 267 -1.09 -14.72 -14.95
C PRO A 267 -1.89 -14.54 -16.24
N SER A 268 -1.72 -15.45 -17.21
CA SER A 268 -2.53 -15.48 -18.44
C SER A 268 -4.03 -15.71 -18.16
N GLU A 269 -4.32 -16.36 -17.03
CA GLU A 269 -5.65 -16.73 -16.57
C GLU A 269 -5.87 -16.21 -15.13
N PRO A 270 -5.95 -14.88 -14.94
CA PRO A 270 -5.97 -14.27 -13.62
C PRO A 270 -7.25 -14.63 -12.85
N GLU A 271 -8.39 -14.88 -13.51
CA GLU A 271 -9.62 -15.34 -12.87
C GLU A 271 -9.48 -16.72 -12.19
N TYR A 272 -8.57 -17.58 -12.66
CA TYR A 272 -8.33 -18.89 -12.06
C TYR A 272 -7.27 -18.83 -10.96
N GLN A 273 -6.26 -17.97 -11.13
CA GLN A 273 -5.20 -17.81 -10.14
C GLN A 273 -5.61 -16.92 -8.96
N TYR A 274 -6.53 -15.98 -9.16
CA TYR A 274 -7.03 -15.08 -8.12
C TYR A 274 -8.56 -14.98 -8.15
N PRO A 275 -9.28 -16.10 -7.93
CA PRO A 275 -10.73 -16.19 -8.17
C PRO A 275 -11.55 -15.23 -7.32
N VAL A 276 -11.08 -14.89 -6.12
CA VAL A 276 -11.80 -13.93 -5.26
C VAL A 276 -11.80 -12.51 -5.82
N VAL A 277 -10.87 -12.08 -6.67
CA VAL A 277 -10.85 -10.67 -7.14
C VAL A 277 -10.87 -10.50 -8.64
N MET A 278 -10.51 -11.54 -9.40
CA MET A 278 -10.43 -11.48 -10.85
C MET A 278 -11.56 -12.25 -11.55
N ASN A 279 -12.23 -13.19 -10.88
CA ASN A 279 -13.41 -13.85 -11.44
C ASN A 279 -14.67 -13.06 -11.03
N PRO A 280 -15.42 -12.43 -11.94
CA PRO A 280 -16.56 -11.60 -11.56
C PRO A 280 -17.87 -12.40 -11.35
N VAL A 281 -17.86 -13.72 -11.54
CA VAL A 281 -19.04 -14.56 -11.30
C VAL A 281 -19.40 -14.52 -9.80
N PRO A 282 -20.65 -14.19 -9.43
CA PRO A 282 -21.08 -14.18 -8.04
C PRO A 282 -20.95 -15.56 -7.38
N PHE A 283 -20.48 -15.59 -6.14
CA PHE A 283 -20.49 -16.80 -5.33
C PHE A 283 -21.83 -16.97 -4.61
N GLU A 284 -22.17 -18.22 -4.28
CA GLU A 284 -23.36 -18.51 -3.48
C GLU A 284 -23.27 -17.83 -2.10
N GLY A 285 -24.30 -17.06 -1.76
CA GLY A 285 -24.39 -16.33 -0.49
C GLY A 285 -23.59 -15.02 -0.45
N GLU A 286 -23.02 -14.57 -1.57
CA GLU A 286 -22.36 -13.27 -1.67
C GLU A 286 -23.38 -12.13 -1.44
N PRO A 287 -23.08 -11.16 -0.55
CA PRO A 287 -24.04 -10.11 -0.19
C PRO A 287 -24.16 -9.00 -1.25
N PHE A 288 -23.35 -9.07 -2.31
CA PHE A 288 -23.31 -8.16 -3.45
C PHE A 288 -23.06 -8.99 -4.71
N ALA A 289 -23.32 -8.41 -5.89
CA ALA A 289 -23.17 -9.10 -7.16
C ALA A 289 -22.16 -8.34 -8.03
N PRO A 290 -20.95 -8.87 -8.29
CA PRO A 290 -19.99 -8.20 -9.18
C PRO A 290 -20.51 -8.12 -10.63
N ILE A 291 -21.38 -9.06 -11.00
CA ILE A 291 -22.22 -9.01 -12.19
C ILE A 291 -23.66 -9.30 -11.76
N THR A 292 -24.58 -8.41 -12.11
CA THR A 292 -26.01 -8.56 -11.82
C THR A 292 -26.65 -9.65 -12.69
N PRO A 293 -27.85 -10.17 -12.34
CA PRO A 293 -28.53 -11.20 -13.13
C PRO A 293 -28.83 -10.80 -14.59
N ASP A 294 -28.97 -9.51 -14.87
CA ASP A 294 -29.16 -8.92 -16.19
C ASP A 294 -27.84 -8.63 -16.93
N GLY A 295 -26.69 -8.97 -16.34
CA GLY A 295 -25.38 -8.91 -16.97
C GLY A 295 -24.65 -7.57 -16.79
N ILE A 296 -25.13 -6.66 -15.94
CA ILE A 296 -24.45 -5.41 -15.62
C ILE A 296 -23.25 -5.72 -14.72
N ARG A 297 -22.07 -5.30 -15.16
CA ARG A 297 -20.81 -5.48 -14.42
C ARG A 297 -20.57 -4.27 -13.53
N PHE A 298 -20.06 -4.49 -12.32
CA PHE A 298 -19.60 -3.43 -11.42
C PHE A 298 -18.22 -2.91 -11.83
N ASP A 299 -18.13 -2.39 -13.05
CA ASP A 299 -16.90 -1.91 -13.67
C ASP A 299 -16.81 -0.37 -13.63
N ARG A 300 -16.10 0.23 -14.59
CA ARG A 300 -15.92 1.68 -14.70
C ARG A 300 -17.25 2.44 -14.81
N ASP A 301 -18.23 1.91 -15.51
CA ASP A 301 -19.46 2.67 -15.81
C ASP A 301 -20.33 2.81 -14.56
N VAL A 302 -20.45 1.76 -13.76
CA VAL A 302 -21.12 1.81 -12.45
C VAL A 302 -20.42 2.78 -11.51
N ARG A 303 -19.08 2.80 -11.51
CA ARG A 303 -18.31 3.75 -10.70
C ARG A 303 -18.53 5.20 -11.15
N LEU A 304 -18.61 5.46 -12.46
CA LEU A 304 -18.93 6.79 -12.96
C LEU A 304 -20.34 7.24 -12.58
N ALA A 305 -21.31 6.32 -12.63
CA ALA A 305 -22.67 6.60 -12.15
C ALA A 305 -22.66 7.01 -10.67
N ARG A 306 -21.97 6.25 -9.81
CA ARG A 306 -21.82 6.59 -8.39
C ARG A 306 -21.11 7.92 -8.16
N HIS A 307 -20.07 8.22 -8.94
CA HIS A 307 -19.40 9.53 -8.91
C HIS A 307 -20.37 10.67 -9.25
N HIS A 308 -21.22 10.51 -10.27
CA HIS A 308 -22.21 11.52 -10.63
C HIS A 308 -23.28 11.72 -9.55
N GLU A 309 -23.71 10.66 -8.87
CA GLU A 309 -24.61 10.75 -7.72
C GLU A 309 -23.98 11.56 -6.57
N GLN A 310 -22.68 11.36 -6.31
CA GLN A 310 -21.95 12.07 -5.26
C GLN A 310 -21.62 13.51 -5.59
N ARG A 311 -21.28 13.82 -6.85
CA ARG A 311 -20.77 15.15 -7.25
C ARG A 311 -21.69 16.30 -6.85
N ASP A 312 -22.99 16.06 -6.88
CA ASP A 312 -24.00 17.08 -6.60
C ASP A 312 -24.44 17.08 -5.12
N THR A 313 -23.82 16.25 -4.27
CA THR A 313 -24.09 16.14 -2.83
C THR A 313 -22.90 16.68 -2.01
N PRO A 314 -23.09 17.70 -1.16
CA PRO A 314 -22.03 18.15 -0.26
C PRO A 314 -21.55 17.03 0.66
N ILE A 315 -20.24 16.89 0.80
CA ILE A 315 -19.64 15.88 1.69
C ILE A 315 -19.37 16.47 3.08
N ARG A 316 -19.54 15.67 4.14
CA ARG A 316 -19.27 16.10 5.52
C ARG A 316 -17.77 16.13 5.80
N LEU A 317 -17.26 17.18 6.44
CA LEU A 317 -15.86 17.24 6.85
C LEU A 317 -15.59 16.56 8.20
N VAL A 318 -16.63 16.37 9.01
CA VAL A 318 -16.56 15.58 10.25
C VAL A 318 -16.78 14.10 9.95
N HIS A 319 -16.03 13.21 10.61
CA HIS A 319 -16.20 11.77 10.45
C HIS A 319 -17.58 11.33 10.98
N PRO A 320 -18.35 10.47 10.27
CA PRO A 320 -19.71 10.06 10.64
C PRO A 320 -19.83 9.18 11.90
N ARG A 321 -18.73 8.97 12.63
CA ARG A 321 -18.71 8.00 13.72
C ARG A 321 -18.95 8.70 15.05
N GLU A 322 -19.90 8.16 15.81
CA GLU A 322 -20.19 8.64 17.15
C GLU A 322 -19.00 8.48 18.09
N ALA A 323 -18.81 9.49 18.93
CA ALA A 323 -17.80 9.43 19.96
C ALA A 323 -18.16 8.41 21.04
N SER A 324 -17.15 7.66 21.47
CA SER A 324 -17.30 6.65 22.52
C SER A 324 -16.18 6.83 23.52
N LEU A 325 -16.44 7.69 24.51
CA LEU A 325 -15.46 8.05 25.52
C LEU A 325 -15.23 6.88 26.49
N PRO A 326 -13.96 6.50 26.75
CA PRO A 326 -13.60 5.37 27.59
C PRO A 326 -13.56 5.73 29.08
N TYR A 327 -14.61 6.37 29.63
CA TYR A 327 -14.64 6.86 31.04
C TYR A 327 -14.25 5.80 32.10
N ASN A 328 -14.54 4.52 31.85
CA ASN A 328 -14.24 3.44 32.80
C ASN A 328 -12.79 2.92 32.75
N TYR A 329 -11.88 3.57 32.03
CA TYR A 329 -10.49 3.14 31.94
C TYR A 329 -9.61 3.89 32.94
N ALA A 330 -8.73 3.15 33.62
CA ALA A 330 -7.70 3.72 34.47
C ALA A 330 -6.85 4.77 33.73
N GLY A 331 -6.61 5.89 34.40
CA GLY A 331 -5.92 7.06 33.89
C GLY A 331 -6.72 7.77 32.80
N PHE A 332 -8.05 7.84 32.91
CA PHE A 332 -8.89 8.62 32.00
C PHE A 332 -9.74 9.60 32.84
N PRO A 333 -9.92 10.87 32.40
CA PRO A 333 -10.69 11.84 33.16
C PRO A 333 -12.18 11.47 33.32
N ASP A 334 -12.82 12.03 34.34
CA ASP A 334 -14.22 11.76 34.65
C ASP A 334 -15.16 12.40 33.62
N VAL A 335 -16.44 11.96 33.64
CA VAL A 335 -17.47 12.42 32.69
C VAL A 335 -17.73 13.93 32.75
N ASP A 336 -17.50 14.55 33.91
CA ASP A 336 -17.72 15.98 34.12
C ASP A 336 -16.53 16.83 33.64
N ASP A 337 -15.37 16.21 33.38
CA ASP A 337 -14.12 16.89 33.02
C ASP A 337 -13.90 16.99 31.50
N LEU A 338 -14.62 16.19 30.70
CA LEU A 338 -14.40 16.09 29.25
C LEU A 338 -15.71 16.08 28.47
N SER A 339 -15.75 16.86 27.39
CA SER A 339 -16.82 16.82 26.41
C SER A 339 -16.25 16.74 24.99
N TYR A 340 -16.73 15.76 24.22
CA TYR A 340 -16.35 15.64 22.82
C TYR A 340 -17.16 16.59 21.95
N ASP A 341 -16.49 17.48 21.23
CA ASP A 341 -17.06 18.28 20.17
C ASP A 341 -16.28 18.03 18.88
N PRO A 342 -16.87 17.35 17.88
CA PRO A 342 -16.17 17.07 16.63
C PRO A 342 -15.72 18.32 15.89
N ARG A 343 -16.30 19.49 16.19
CA ARG A 343 -15.94 20.77 15.57
C ARG A 343 -14.67 21.40 16.15
N LYS A 344 -14.11 20.82 17.22
CA LYS A 344 -12.79 21.23 17.73
C LYS A 344 -11.64 20.60 16.94
N HIS A 345 -11.90 19.57 16.14
CA HIS A 345 -10.88 18.99 15.28
C HIS A 345 -10.44 19.97 14.19
N ASP A 346 -9.18 19.88 13.81
CA ASP A 346 -8.73 20.43 12.53
C ASP A 346 -9.52 19.77 11.38
N LEU A 347 -9.76 20.52 10.30
CA LEU A 347 -10.45 19.97 9.13
C LEU A 347 -9.45 19.18 8.25
N PRO A 348 -9.92 18.14 7.51
CA PRO A 348 -9.07 17.40 6.58
C PRO A 348 -8.29 18.32 5.63
N GLY A 349 -7.02 17.98 5.37
CA GLY A 349 -6.13 18.81 4.54
C GLY A 349 -5.68 20.13 5.18
N HIS A 350 -5.82 20.29 6.50
CA HIS A 350 -5.52 21.53 7.22
C HIS A 350 -6.31 22.74 6.72
N LEU A 351 -7.57 22.52 6.31
CA LEU A 351 -8.45 23.60 5.90
C LEU A 351 -8.80 24.49 7.10
N ASP A 352 -8.83 25.80 6.84
CA ASP A 352 -9.41 26.76 7.77
C ASP A 352 -10.94 26.67 7.73
N TRP A 353 -11.57 26.79 8.89
CA TRP A 353 -13.03 26.85 9.04
C TRP A 353 -13.65 28.03 8.28
N ASP A 354 -12.88 29.12 8.11
CA ASP A 354 -13.30 30.32 7.37
C ASP A 354 -12.94 30.25 5.87
N SER A 355 -12.44 29.10 5.39
CA SER A 355 -12.14 28.87 3.98
C SER A 355 -13.41 28.92 3.11
N ASP A 356 -13.28 29.44 1.88
CA ASP A 356 -14.35 29.44 0.87
C ASP A 356 -14.79 28.03 0.45
N ARG A 357 -13.99 27.01 0.81
CA ARG A 357 -14.27 25.59 0.59
C ARG A 357 -15.08 24.94 1.69
N VAL A 358 -15.27 25.61 2.82
CA VAL A 358 -16.04 25.11 3.95
C VAL A 358 -17.39 25.83 3.96
N GLN A 359 -18.45 25.05 3.94
CA GLN A 359 -19.82 25.52 4.08
C GLN A 359 -20.45 24.84 5.29
N PHE A 360 -21.60 25.34 5.75
CA PHE A 360 -22.33 24.72 6.85
C PHE A 360 -23.72 24.30 6.39
N ASP A 361 -24.02 23.01 6.49
CA ASP A 361 -25.37 22.49 6.35
C ASP A 361 -25.86 22.01 7.73
N LYS A 362 -26.97 22.58 8.20
CA LYS A 362 -27.57 22.27 9.52
C LYS A 362 -26.58 22.32 10.71
N GLY A 363 -25.54 23.16 10.60
CA GLY A 363 -24.52 23.33 11.64
C GLY A 363 -23.35 22.36 11.57
N GLU A 364 -23.31 21.48 10.56
CA GLU A 364 -22.17 20.61 10.27
C GLU A 364 -21.31 21.21 9.14
N PRO A 365 -19.97 21.17 9.26
CA PRO A 365 -19.09 21.60 8.18
C PRO A 365 -19.15 20.62 7.01
N VAL A 366 -19.42 21.15 5.82
CA VAL A 366 -19.50 20.41 4.56
C VAL A 366 -18.66 21.10 3.50
N THR A 367 -18.40 20.42 2.39
CA THR A 367 -17.75 21.02 1.22
C THR A 367 -18.42 20.55 -0.07
N THR A 368 -18.26 21.32 -1.14
CA THR A 368 -18.69 20.96 -2.50
C THR A 368 -17.66 20.10 -3.23
N ALA A 369 -16.51 19.81 -2.62
CA ALA A 369 -15.57 18.84 -3.17
C ALA A 369 -16.24 17.46 -3.27
N THR A 370 -15.86 16.68 -4.29
CA THR A 370 -16.44 15.34 -4.48
C THR A 370 -15.87 14.34 -3.48
N THR A 371 -14.59 14.47 -3.13
CA THR A 371 -13.93 13.64 -2.12
C THR A 371 -13.10 14.48 -1.16
N ILE A 372 -12.78 13.92 0.02
CA ILE A 372 -11.84 14.54 0.96
C ILE A 372 -10.46 14.72 0.31
N ALA A 373 -10.08 13.83 -0.60
CA ALA A 373 -8.80 13.91 -1.30
C ALA A 373 -8.69 15.13 -2.22
N ASP A 374 -9.79 15.58 -2.81
CA ASP A 374 -9.81 16.79 -3.65
C ASP A 374 -9.56 18.06 -2.82
N LEU A 375 -9.76 17.99 -1.50
CA LEU A 375 -9.44 19.07 -0.58
C LEU A 375 -7.94 19.12 -0.24
N GLU A 376 -7.34 17.95 0.03
CA GLU A 376 -5.94 17.85 0.46
C GLU A 376 -4.97 18.22 -0.66
N ASP A 377 -5.33 17.97 -1.93
CA ASP A 377 -4.49 18.29 -3.09
C ASP A 377 -5.28 19.06 -4.17
N PRO A 378 -5.53 20.36 -3.97
CA PRO A 378 -6.34 21.16 -4.89
C PRO A 378 -5.66 21.49 -6.22
N HIS A 379 -4.35 21.29 -6.30
CA HIS A 379 -3.58 21.49 -7.52
C HIS A 379 -3.50 20.22 -8.35
N ARG A 380 -4.06 19.11 -7.88
CA ARG A 380 -4.23 17.88 -8.66
C ARG A 380 -5.27 18.09 -9.75
N VAL A 381 -4.83 18.67 -10.85
CA VAL A 381 -5.62 18.74 -12.08
C VAL A 381 -5.91 17.32 -12.54
N ASP A 382 -7.17 16.98 -12.71
CA ASP A 382 -7.56 15.67 -13.23
C ASP A 382 -7.19 15.56 -14.72
N PRO A 383 -6.31 14.61 -15.13
CA PRO A 383 -5.99 14.42 -16.54
C PRO A 383 -7.21 14.06 -17.40
N SER A 384 -8.30 13.60 -16.77
CA SER A 384 -9.55 13.21 -17.41
C SER A 384 -10.62 14.30 -17.45
N GLU A 385 -10.43 15.46 -16.80
CA GLU A 385 -11.27 16.65 -16.97
C GLU A 385 -10.91 17.49 -18.18
N HIS A 386 -9.80 17.16 -18.86
CA HIS A 386 -9.57 17.72 -20.19
C HIS A 386 -10.68 17.27 -21.13
N ALA A 387 -11.25 18.29 -21.79
CA ALA A 387 -12.28 18.22 -22.82
C ALA A 387 -12.01 17.14 -23.88
N LEU A 388 -13.06 16.83 -24.65
CA LEU A 388 -13.04 15.96 -25.83
C LEU A 388 -11.70 16.09 -26.58
N PRO A 389 -11.15 14.99 -27.12
CA PRO A 389 -9.88 14.98 -27.82
C PRO A 389 -10.00 15.75 -29.15
N GLU A 390 -10.07 17.07 -29.06
CA GLU A 390 -10.00 17.98 -30.18
C GLU A 390 -8.94 19.05 -29.86
N GLU A 391 -7.88 18.96 -30.64
CA GLU A 391 -6.93 20.01 -31.04
C GLU A 391 -5.67 20.33 -30.21
N TYR A 392 -5.50 19.94 -28.93
CA TYR A 392 -4.25 20.32 -28.21
C TYR A 392 -3.67 19.32 -27.20
N ARG A 393 -3.63 18.02 -27.52
CA ARG A 393 -2.63 17.12 -26.91
C ARG A 393 -1.62 16.74 -28.00
N ALA A 394 -0.37 17.09 -27.77
CA ALA A 394 0.75 16.82 -28.68
C ALA A 394 0.62 15.43 -29.32
N GLU A 395 0.50 15.38 -30.65
CA GLU A 395 0.46 14.15 -31.46
C GLU A 395 1.76 13.33 -31.39
N THR A 396 2.66 13.67 -30.46
CA THR A 396 3.95 13.02 -30.25
C THR A 396 4.21 12.88 -28.76
N VAL A 397 3.49 11.96 -28.12
CA VAL A 397 3.96 11.34 -26.89
C VAL A 397 4.18 9.87 -27.21
N ASP A 398 5.16 9.63 -28.08
CA ASP A 398 5.81 8.33 -28.22
C ASP A 398 6.90 8.29 -27.14
N THR A 399 6.48 8.24 -25.87
CA THR A 399 7.39 7.95 -24.76
C THR A 399 6.89 6.67 -24.11
N ARG A 400 7.57 5.58 -24.44
CA ARG A 400 7.45 4.36 -23.64
C ARG A 400 8.00 4.72 -22.26
N LEU A 401 7.32 4.26 -21.21
CA LEU A 401 7.76 4.43 -19.82
C LEU A 401 9.19 3.90 -19.57
N SER A 402 9.72 3.07 -20.49
CA SER A 402 11.13 2.65 -20.55
C SER A 402 12.11 3.82 -20.65
N ASP A 403 11.74 4.88 -21.35
CA ASP A 403 12.68 5.96 -21.72
C ASP A 403 13.01 6.85 -20.50
N TYR A 404 12.14 6.87 -19.48
CA TYR A 404 12.39 7.54 -18.20
C TYR A 404 13.20 6.70 -17.21
N LEU A 405 13.27 5.38 -17.39
CA LEU A 405 14.09 4.50 -16.55
C LEU A 405 15.52 4.38 -17.06
N ASP A 406 15.81 4.88 -18.27
CA ASP A 406 17.14 4.81 -18.90
C ASP A 406 18.04 6.01 -18.60
N GLU A 407 17.53 7.11 -18.02
CA GLU A 407 18.35 8.33 -17.83
C GLU A 407 19.24 8.35 -16.57
N ASP A 408 19.15 7.36 -15.67
CA ASP A 408 20.00 7.31 -14.45
C ASP A 408 20.97 6.11 -14.37
N HIS A 409 21.27 5.45 -15.50
CA HIS A 409 22.31 4.42 -15.57
C HIS A 409 23.36 4.68 -16.66
N ASP A 410 23.88 5.90 -16.72
CA ASP A 410 25.05 6.22 -17.54
C ASP A 410 26.35 5.93 -16.76
N SER A 411 26.67 4.64 -16.54
CA SER A 411 28.01 4.21 -16.04
C SER A 411 28.80 3.31 -17.00
N ASP A 412 28.27 3.01 -18.20
CA ASP A 412 28.91 2.09 -19.16
C ASP A 412 29.48 2.79 -20.42
N ARG A 413 30.08 3.97 -20.25
CA ARG A 413 30.83 4.65 -21.33
C ARG A 413 32.32 4.33 -21.22
N LEU A 414 32.78 3.40 -22.06
CA LEU A 414 34.20 3.05 -22.18
C LEU A 414 34.85 3.91 -23.27
N ALA A 415 35.79 4.78 -22.89
CA ALA A 415 36.61 5.53 -23.83
C ALA A 415 37.72 4.63 -24.39
N ALA A 416 37.61 4.22 -25.65
CA ALA A 416 38.67 3.48 -26.33
C ALA A 416 39.60 4.46 -27.08
N THR A 417 40.88 4.47 -26.73
CA THR A 417 41.92 5.21 -27.46
C THR A 417 42.37 4.37 -28.64
N THR A 418 42.03 4.78 -29.86
CA THR A 418 42.69 4.24 -31.06
C THR A 418 43.90 5.11 -31.41
N PHE A 419 44.90 4.53 -32.09
CA PHE A 419 46.18 5.18 -32.42
C PHE A 419 46.08 6.50 -33.22
N THR A 420 44.87 6.96 -33.57
CA THR A 420 44.61 8.25 -34.22
C THR A 420 43.47 9.07 -33.60
N GLY A 421 42.93 8.72 -32.42
CA GLY A 421 41.90 9.51 -31.73
C GLY A 421 40.96 8.70 -30.83
N ALA A 422 40.34 9.37 -29.86
CA ALA A 422 39.34 8.79 -28.97
C ALA A 422 37.95 8.83 -29.62
N ALA A 423 37.26 7.69 -29.63
CA ALA A 423 35.86 7.60 -30.01
C ALA A 423 35.07 6.95 -28.86
N VAL A 424 33.92 7.52 -28.54
CA VAL A 424 33.00 7.02 -27.51
C VAL A 424 32.10 5.98 -28.14
N PHE A 425 32.08 4.77 -27.59
CA PHE A 425 31.18 3.69 -28.01
C PHE A 425 30.35 3.20 -26.83
N THR A 426 29.16 2.70 -27.10
CA THR A 426 28.39 1.94 -26.09
C THR A 426 29.00 0.54 -25.97
N ALA A 427 29.06 -0.01 -24.74
CA ALA A 427 29.66 -1.33 -24.52
C ALA A 427 29.07 -2.40 -25.45
N GLY A 428 27.76 -2.38 -25.71
CA GLY A 428 27.08 -3.31 -26.63
C GLY A 428 27.52 -3.21 -28.11
N THR A 429 27.89 -2.02 -28.61
CA THR A 429 28.40 -1.88 -29.98
C THR A 429 29.85 -2.35 -30.12
N VAL A 430 30.65 -2.20 -29.06
CA VAL A 430 32.03 -2.73 -29.00
C VAL A 430 32.00 -4.26 -28.97
N TRP A 431 31.18 -4.86 -28.12
CA TRP A 431 31.08 -6.32 -27.98
C TRP A 431 30.53 -7.00 -29.24
N SER A 432 29.49 -6.44 -29.87
CA SER A 432 28.94 -7.00 -31.11
C SER A 432 29.89 -6.87 -32.30
N ARG A 433 30.70 -5.80 -32.37
CA ARG A 433 31.73 -5.67 -33.40
C ARG A 433 32.90 -6.62 -33.17
N LEU A 434 33.37 -6.74 -31.93
CA LEU A 434 34.47 -7.64 -31.56
C LEU A 434 34.10 -9.12 -31.69
N GLY A 435 32.85 -9.50 -31.37
CA GLY A 435 32.36 -10.86 -31.61
C GLY A 435 32.33 -11.22 -33.09
N ARG A 436 31.89 -10.29 -33.96
CA ARG A 436 31.93 -10.49 -35.42
C ARG A 436 33.35 -10.60 -35.96
N GLU A 437 34.29 -9.78 -35.46
CA GLU A 437 35.70 -9.88 -35.84
C GLU A 437 36.34 -11.18 -35.31
N TRP A 438 35.99 -11.64 -34.11
CA TRP A 438 36.46 -12.91 -33.53
C TRP A 438 35.99 -14.12 -34.35
N ASP A 439 34.71 -14.17 -34.71
CA ASP A 439 34.14 -15.24 -35.51
C ASP A 439 34.73 -15.26 -36.93
N GLN A 440 34.89 -14.10 -37.57
CA GLN A 440 35.56 -14.02 -38.87
C GLN A 440 37.03 -14.43 -38.80
N TYR A 441 37.73 -14.20 -37.69
CA TYR A 441 39.17 -14.45 -37.60
C TYR A 441 39.51 -15.92 -37.29
N TRP A 442 38.68 -16.62 -36.51
CA TRP A 442 38.89 -18.03 -36.15
C TRP A 442 38.09 -19.02 -36.98
N MET A 443 36.89 -18.65 -37.46
CA MET A 443 35.98 -19.58 -38.15
C MET A 443 36.05 -19.48 -39.68
N ALA A 444 36.69 -18.46 -40.25
CA ALA A 444 36.91 -18.35 -41.69
C ALA A 444 38.11 -19.22 -42.13
N GLY A 445 37.82 -20.48 -42.46
CA GLY A 445 38.81 -21.38 -43.06
C GLY A 445 38.62 -22.87 -42.80
N GLY A 446 37.44 -23.32 -42.33
CA GLY A 446 37.14 -24.75 -42.23
C GLY A 446 38.05 -25.55 -41.29
N GLY A 447 38.59 -24.91 -40.24
CA GLY A 447 39.35 -25.60 -39.18
C GLY A 447 40.85 -25.84 -39.44
N ALA A 448 41.49 -25.12 -40.36
CA ALA A 448 42.95 -25.19 -40.52
C ALA A 448 43.70 -24.49 -39.35
N VAL A 449 44.81 -25.09 -38.90
CA VAL A 449 45.66 -24.55 -37.82
C VAL A 449 46.23 -23.18 -38.22
N PRO A 450 46.16 -22.13 -37.36
CA PRO A 450 46.64 -20.80 -37.70
C PRO A 450 48.17 -20.76 -37.84
N ASP A 451 48.68 -19.98 -38.81
CA ASP A 451 50.12 -19.67 -38.90
C ASP A 451 50.59 -18.91 -37.64
N GLY A 452 51.87 -19.06 -37.26
CA GLY A 452 52.48 -18.45 -36.08
C GLY A 452 52.26 -16.93 -35.93
N LYS A 453 52.13 -16.17 -37.04
CA LYS A 453 51.74 -14.74 -36.99
C LYS A 453 50.28 -14.53 -36.60
N ARG A 454 49.37 -15.41 -37.03
CA ARG A 454 47.96 -15.38 -36.61
C ARG A 454 47.80 -15.80 -35.16
N LEU A 455 48.60 -16.77 -34.70
CA LEU A 455 48.59 -17.24 -33.32
C LEU A 455 49.05 -16.14 -32.36
N ALA A 456 50.14 -15.43 -32.67
CA ALA A 456 50.61 -14.29 -31.87
C ALA A 456 49.56 -13.16 -31.78
N LYS A 457 48.92 -12.78 -32.88
CA LYS A 457 47.85 -11.76 -32.88
C LYS A 457 46.60 -12.22 -32.13
N GLY A 458 46.21 -13.48 -32.29
CA GLY A 458 45.08 -14.08 -31.57
C GLY A 458 45.31 -14.15 -30.07
N THR A 459 46.54 -14.46 -29.63
CA THR A 459 46.91 -14.44 -28.21
C THR A 459 46.90 -13.02 -27.65
N THR A 460 47.38 -12.01 -28.39
CA THR A 460 47.27 -10.61 -27.94
C THR A 460 45.83 -10.15 -27.82
N ALA A 461 44.97 -10.51 -28.78
CA ALA A 461 43.53 -10.21 -28.72
C ALA A 461 42.86 -10.92 -27.53
N TYR A 462 43.14 -12.20 -27.30
CA TYR A 462 42.61 -12.95 -26.15
C TYR A 462 43.06 -12.36 -24.81
N ILE A 463 44.33 -11.94 -24.69
CA ILE A 463 44.83 -11.29 -23.48
C ILE A 463 44.10 -9.97 -23.22
N MET A 464 43.88 -9.15 -24.25
CA MET A 464 43.18 -7.87 -24.09
C MET A 464 41.67 -8.01 -23.87
N LEU A 465 41.03 -9.01 -24.50
CA LEU A 465 39.58 -9.15 -24.52
C LEU A 465 39.03 -10.04 -23.40
N VAL A 466 39.82 -11.00 -22.93
CA VAL A 466 39.37 -11.99 -21.94
C VAL A 466 40.16 -11.87 -20.65
N VAL A 467 41.49 -11.89 -20.73
CA VAL A 467 42.34 -11.94 -19.53
C VAL A 467 42.37 -10.59 -18.80
N TRP A 468 42.49 -9.49 -19.52
CA TRP A 468 42.58 -8.15 -18.92
C TRP A 468 41.28 -7.72 -18.22
N PRO A 469 40.07 -7.89 -18.81
CA PRO A 469 38.82 -7.55 -18.13
C PRO A 469 38.52 -8.45 -16.93
N LEU A 470 38.91 -9.73 -16.97
CA LEU A 470 38.81 -10.64 -15.83
C LEU A 470 39.78 -10.24 -14.71
N ALA A 471 41.00 -9.83 -15.04
CA ALA A 471 41.99 -9.36 -14.06
C ALA A 471 41.58 -8.03 -13.40
N VAL A 472 40.97 -7.12 -14.17
CA VAL A 472 40.42 -5.85 -13.65
C VAL A 472 39.23 -6.12 -12.73
N ASN A 473 38.30 -7.02 -13.10
CA ASN A 473 37.20 -7.42 -12.22
C ASN A 473 37.67 -8.12 -10.94
N LEU A 474 38.71 -8.95 -11.01
CA LEU A 474 39.33 -9.57 -9.83
C LEU A 474 40.00 -8.55 -8.90
N ALA A 475 40.59 -7.48 -9.44
CA ALA A 475 41.18 -6.41 -8.63
C ALA A 475 40.14 -5.57 -7.90
N PHE A 476 38.94 -5.39 -8.48
CA PHE A 476 37.80 -4.70 -7.85
C PHE A 476 37.04 -5.56 -6.83
N LEU A 477 37.22 -6.89 -6.83
CA LEU A 477 36.65 -7.80 -5.84
C LEU A 477 37.49 -7.96 -4.56
N PHE A 478 38.73 -7.45 -4.55
CA PHE A 478 39.66 -7.53 -3.41
C PHE A 478 40.14 -6.15 -2.89
N GLN A 479 39.41 -5.07 -3.21
CA GLN A 479 39.42 -3.79 -2.50
C GLN A 479 38.07 -3.61 -1.81
#